data_AF-A0A538BFW4-F1
#
_entry.id   AF-A0A538BFW4-F1
#
_cell.length_a   1.000
_cell.length_b   1.000
_cell.length_c   1.000
_cell.angle_alpha   90.00
_cell.angle_beta   90.00
_cell.angle_gamma   90.00
#
_symmetry.space_group_name_H-M   'P 1'
#
loop_
_entity.id
_entity.type
_entity.pdbx_description
1 polymer ?
#
loop_
_entity_poly.entity_id
_entity_poly.type
_entity_poly.pdbx_seq_one_letter_code
_entity_poly.pdbx_strand_id
1 'polypeptide(L)'
;MLEPTRFDLSQDRSPTAWFNIMPSLVQAGIQPLPPLHPGTKEPVTPDLLAPLFPEALIMQEVATDEWIDIPGGILDVYRLWRPSPLHRAIRLEQALQTPARIYYKYEGVSPAGSHKPNTAVAQAFYNKEAGTKRIASETGAGQWGSALSMACSFFGIGCQIFMVRASYEQKPYRRIFMETFGAEVIPSPSPTTRAGKTILEAHPDSTGSLGIAISEAVEVAATSNGAVKYSLGSVLNHVLLHQTVIGLEAKEQMKLAGESDPHVVIGCVGGGSSYAGLAYPFIADR
;
A
#
# COMPACT_ATOMS: atom_id res chain seq x y z
N MET A 1 -21.07 -32.65 10.23
CA MET A 1 -20.52 -31.36 10.71
C MET A 1 -20.66 -30.37 9.57
N LEU A 2 -21.06 -29.12 9.85
CA LEU A 2 -21.06 -28.06 8.83
C LEU A 2 -19.60 -27.81 8.41
N GLU A 3 -19.31 -27.80 7.11
CA GLU A 3 -17.98 -27.45 6.61
C GLU A 3 -17.63 -26.00 7.04
N PRO A 4 -16.42 -25.75 7.58
CA PRO A 4 -16.00 -24.39 7.91
C PRO A 4 -15.99 -23.48 6.67
N THR A 5 -16.54 -22.28 6.80
CA THR A 5 -16.55 -21.27 5.72
C THR A 5 -15.62 -20.09 5.97
N ARG A 6 -14.94 -20.08 7.11
CA ARG A 6 -13.99 -19.06 7.56
C ARG A 6 -12.79 -19.75 8.20
N PHE A 7 -11.60 -19.34 7.80
CA PHE A 7 -10.32 -19.87 8.24
C PHE A 7 -9.50 -18.72 8.83
N ASP A 8 -9.46 -18.65 10.15
CA ASP A 8 -8.69 -17.66 10.88
C ASP A 8 -7.31 -18.23 11.21
N LEU A 9 -6.26 -17.43 10.97
CA LEU A 9 -4.90 -17.74 11.39
C LEU A 9 -4.65 -17.06 12.73
N SER A 10 -4.12 -17.81 13.69
CA SER A 10 -3.81 -17.27 15.01
C SER A 10 -2.65 -16.26 14.94
N GLN A 11 -2.66 -15.24 15.81
CA GLN A 11 -1.70 -14.14 15.74
C GLN A 11 -0.25 -14.57 15.98
N ASP A 12 -0.02 -15.64 16.75
CA ASP A 12 1.29 -16.27 16.96
C ASP A 12 1.88 -16.91 15.70
N ARG A 13 1.04 -17.15 14.68
CA ARG A 13 1.43 -17.66 13.36
C ARG A 13 1.49 -16.56 12.29
N SER A 14 1.39 -15.28 12.68
CA SER A 14 1.51 -14.18 11.74
C SER A 14 2.92 -14.14 11.13
N PRO A 15 3.06 -13.78 9.84
CA PRO A 15 4.38 -13.58 9.24
C PRO A 15 5.19 -12.54 10.01
N THR A 16 6.47 -12.85 10.26
CA THR A 16 7.44 -11.94 10.90
C THR A 16 8.43 -11.34 9.90
N ALA A 17 8.36 -11.74 8.63
CA ALA A 17 9.14 -11.22 7.52
C ALA A 17 8.22 -11.03 6.29
N TRP A 18 8.51 -10.01 5.48
CA TRP A 18 7.97 -9.87 4.14
C TRP A 18 8.74 -10.74 3.15
N PHE A 19 8.09 -11.07 2.04
CA PHE A 19 8.65 -11.87 0.96
C PHE A 19 8.99 -10.97 -0.22
N ASN A 20 10.25 -10.95 -0.62
CA ASN A 20 10.73 -10.20 -1.76
C ASN A 20 10.77 -11.12 -2.99
N ILE A 21 10.00 -10.79 -4.02
CA ILE A 21 9.96 -11.57 -5.27
C ILE A 21 11.19 -11.36 -6.15
N MET A 22 11.97 -10.30 -5.93
CA MET A 22 13.06 -9.88 -6.82
C MET A 22 14.10 -11.00 -7.06
N PRO A 23 14.56 -11.75 -6.04
CA PRO A 23 15.49 -12.87 -6.25
C PRO A 23 14.89 -13.96 -7.14
N SER A 24 13.62 -14.30 -6.95
CA SER A 24 12.91 -15.30 -7.78
C SER A 24 12.78 -14.85 -9.24
N LEU A 25 12.52 -13.55 -9.49
CA LEU A 25 12.48 -13.02 -10.86
C LEU A 25 13.85 -13.13 -11.55
N VAL A 26 14.92 -12.74 -10.86
CA VAL A 26 16.29 -12.83 -11.39
C VAL A 26 16.66 -14.29 -11.69
N GLN A 27 16.32 -15.21 -10.78
CA GLN A 27 16.53 -16.65 -10.99
C GLN A 27 15.74 -17.18 -12.20
N ALA A 28 14.55 -16.65 -12.45
CA ALA A 28 13.75 -16.95 -13.63
C ALA A 28 14.24 -16.26 -14.92
N GLY A 29 15.37 -15.54 -14.88
CA GLY A 29 15.92 -14.81 -16.03
C GLY A 29 15.16 -13.53 -16.37
N ILE A 30 14.29 -13.05 -15.48
CA ILE A 30 13.54 -11.80 -15.63
C ILE A 30 14.36 -10.70 -14.95
N GLN A 31 14.81 -9.72 -15.73
CA GLN A 31 15.53 -8.55 -15.20
C GLN A 31 14.59 -7.33 -15.23
N PRO A 32 14.10 -6.86 -14.07
CA PRO A 32 13.30 -5.64 -14.00
C PRO A 32 14.10 -4.43 -14.48
N LEU A 33 13.46 -3.59 -15.29
CA LEU A 33 14.08 -2.36 -15.76
C LEU A 33 14.15 -1.33 -14.62
N PRO A 34 15.27 -0.61 -14.47
CA PRO A 34 15.34 0.44 -13.46
C PRO A 34 14.40 1.60 -13.84
N PRO A 35 13.85 2.31 -12.84
CA PRO A 35 13.17 3.57 -13.10
C PRO A 35 14.17 4.56 -13.74
N LEU A 36 13.70 5.31 -14.74
CA LEU A 36 14.52 6.29 -15.46
C LEU A 36 14.17 7.71 -15.02
N HIS A 37 15.19 8.55 -14.86
CA HIS A 37 15.01 9.96 -14.57
C HIS A 37 14.33 10.64 -15.77
N PRO A 38 13.23 11.40 -15.57
CA PRO A 38 12.39 11.87 -16.67
C PRO A 38 13.09 12.84 -17.63
N GLY A 39 14.05 13.63 -17.12
CA GLY A 39 14.89 14.55 -17.91
C GLY A 39 16.05 13.86 -18.63
N THR A 40 17.02 13.33 -17.88
CA THR A 40 18.24 12.69 -18.41
C THR A 40 18.03 11.33 -19.08
N LYS A 41 16.93 10.61 -18.78
CA LYS A 41 16.66 9.22 -19.20
C LYS A 41 17.64 8.17 -18.65
N GLU A 42 18.53 8.56 -17.74
CA GLU A 42 19.42 7.65 -17.03
C GLU A 42 18.71 6.96 -15.86
N PRO A 43 19.17 5.78 -15.40
CA PRO A 43 18.65 5.12 -14.21
C PRO A 43 18.63 6.03 -12.98
N VAL A 44 17.53 5.99 -12.23
CA VAL A 44 17.39 6.73 -10.96
C VAL A 44 18.29 6.11 -9.90
N THR A 45 19.13 6.91 -9.27
CA THR A 45 19.98 6.52 -8.15
C THR A 45 19.27 6.73 -6.81
N PRO A 46 19.70 6.05 -5.73
CA PRO A 46 19.18 6.28 -4.37
C PRO A 46 19.15 7.75 -3.95
N ASP A 47 20.19 8.52 -4.29
CA ASP A 47 20.28 9.95 -3.96
C ASP A 47 19.17 10.79 -4.58
N LEU A 48 18.66 10.39 -5.76
CA LEU A 48 17.55 11.07 -6.42
C LEU A 48 16.20 10.78 -5.73
N LEU A 49 16.11 9.71 -4.95
CA LEU A 49 14.94 9.35 -4.16
C LEU A 49 15.00 9.92 -2.74
N ALA A 50 16.18 10.27 -2.25
CA ALA A 50 16.41 10.79 -0.90
C ALA A 50 15.54 12.02 -0.54
N PRO A 51 15.19 12.95 -1.45
CA PRO A 51 14.25 14.02 -1.12
C PRO A 51 12.85 13.50 -0.76
N LEU A 52 12.43 12.39 -1.36
CA LEU A 52 11.06 11.86 -1.26
C LEU A 52 10.91 10.81 -0.17
N PHE A 53 11.88 9.92 -0.01
CA PHE A 53 11.77 8.77 0.88
C PHE A 53 12.88 8.76 1.95
N PRO A 54 12.63 8.18 3.14
CA PRO A 54 13.68 7.83 4.08
C PRO A 54 14.55 6.69 3.52
N GLU A 55 15.82 6.64 3.94
CA GLU A 55 16.82 5.67 3.47
C GLU A 55 16.33 4.22 3.56
N ALA A 56 15.69 3.83 4.66
CA ALA A 56 15.18 2.47 4.83
C ALA A 56 14.22 2.02 3.72
N LEU A 57 13.34 2.91 3.23
CA LEU A 57 12.44 2.58 2.12
C LEU A 57 13.16 2.55 0.77
N ILE A 58 14.19 3.40 0.60
CA ILE A 58 15.02 3.41 -0.61
C ILE A 58 15.81 2.10 -0.71
N MET A 59 16.38 1.63 0.39
CA MET A 59 17.12 0.38 0.42
C MET A 59 16.23 -0.83 0.12
N GLN A 60 14.95 -0.79 0.49
CA GLN A 60 13.98 -1.83 0.12
C GLN A 60 13.68 -1.87 -1.39
N GLU A 61 13.82 -0.76 -2.12
CA GLU A 61 13.61 -0.75 -3.58
C GLU A 61 14.69 -1.56 -4.33
N VAL A 62 15.87 -1.66 -3.74
CA VAL A 62 17.05 -2.31 -4.32
C VAL A 62 17.48 -3.57 -3.56
N ALA A 63 16.65 -4.02 -2.62
CA ALA A 63 16.96 -5.17 -1.78
C ALA A 63 17.02 -6.47 -2.60
N THR A 64 18.04 -7.28 -2.32
CA THR A 64 18.26 -8.59 -2.96
C THR A 64 18.00 -9.77 -2.02
N ASP A 65 17.72 -9.51 -0.75
CA ASP A 65 17.33 -10.55 0.21
C ASP A 65 15.92 -11.05 -0.11
N GLU A 66 15.72 -12.36 -0.04
CA GLU A 66 14.40 -12.99 -0.25
C GLU A 66 13.43 -12.66 0.89
N TRP A 67 13.94 -12.55 2.11
CA TRP A 67 13.15 -12.27 3.30
C TRP A 67 13.63 -10.99 3.95
N ILE A 68 12.69 -10.09 4.24
CA ILE A 68 12.96 -8.82 4.91
C ILE A 68 12.16 -8.82 6.19
N ASP A 69 12.84 -8.81 7.34
CA ASP A 69 12.20 -8.83 8.65
C ASP A 69 11.25 -7.64 8.83
N ILE A 70 10.11 -7.90 9.48
CA ILE A 70 9.13 -6.88 9.85
C ILE A 70 9.52 -6.34 11.24
N PRO A 71 9.88 -5.05 11.35
CA PRO A 71 10.13 -4.42 12.64
C PRO A 71 9.02 -4.64 13.67
N GLY A 72 9.40 -4.84 14.93
CA GLY A 72 8.46 -5.06 16.04
C GLY A 72 7.36 -4.00 16.14
N GLY A 73 7.70 -2.72 15.96
CA GLY A 73 6.72 -1.63 15.98
C GLY A 73 5.69 -1.69 14.85
N ILE A 74 6.01 -2.33 13.71
CA ILE A 74 5.05 -2.59 12.64
C ILE A 74 4.17 -3.80 13.00
N LEU A 75 4.78 -4.87 13.53
CA LEU A 75 4.04 -6.05 13.99
C LEU A 75 3.01 -5.71 15.08
N ASP A 76 3.38 -4.82 16.01
CA ASP A 76 2.48 -4.36 17.08
C ASP A 76 1.21 -3.69 16.50
N VAL A 77 1.36 -2.88 15.47
CA VAL A 77 0.22 -2.25 14.79
C VAL A 77 -0.55 -3.26 13.94
N TYR A 78 0.13 -4.16 13.23
CA TYR A 78 -0.54 -5.22 12.45
C TYR A 78 -1.46 -6.08 13.30
N ARG A 79 -1.09 -6.40 14.55
CA ARG A 79 -1.91 -7.18 15.49
C ARG A 79 -3.30 -6.60 15.77
N LEU A 80 -3.54 -5.32 15.42
CA LEU A 80 -4.87 -4.72 15.53
C LEU A 80 -5.90 -5.32 14.55
N TRP A 81 -5.47 -5.89 13.42
CA TRP A 81 -6.40 -6.48 12.43
C TRP A 81 -5.86 -7.70 11.67
N ARG A 82 -4.56 -8.01 11.78
CA ARG A 82 -3.94 -9.17 11.12
C ARG A 82 -3.80 -10.34 12.09
N PRO A 83 -3.83 -11.59 11.60
CA PRO A 83 -4.10 -12.00 10.21
C PRO A 83 -5.52 -11.71 9.73
N SER A 84 -5.70 -11.38 8.44
CA SER A 84 -7.05 -11.21 7.88
C SER A 84 -7.70 -12.58 7.56
N PRO A 85 -9.03 -12.73 7.63
CA PRO A 85 -9.65 -14.03 7.42
C PRO A 85 -9.62 -14.47 5.95
N LEU A 86 -9.51 -15.78 5.73
CA LEU A 86 -9.81 -16.44 4.47
C LEU A 86 -11.20 -17.04 4.57
N HIS A 87 -12.02 -16.85 3.54
CA HIS A 87 -13.39 -17.36 3.50
C HIS A 87 -13.60 -18.28 2.30
N ARG A 88 -14.46 -19.28 2.45
CA ARG A 88 -14.99 -20.08 1.33
C ARG A 88 -16.36 -19.56 0.93
N ALA A 89 -16.55 -19.28 -0.35
CA ALA A 89 -17.76 -18.68 -0.90
C ALA A 89 -18.78 -19.74 -1.35
N ILE A 90 -19.19 -20.65 -0.46
CA ILE A 90 -20.09 -21.78 -0.80
C ILE A 90 -21.38 -21.35 -1.52
N ARG A 91 -21.98 -20.22 -1.11
CA ARG A 91 -23.19 -19.69 -1.78
C ARG A 91 -22.91 -19.22 -3.22
N LEU A 92 -21.72 -18.67 -3.47
CA LEU A 92 -21.30 -18.28 -4.82
C LEU A 92 -21.01 -19.53 -5.66
N GLU A 93 -20.34 -20.54 -5.09
CA GLU A 93 -20.12 -21.84 -5.74
C GLU A 93 -21.46 -22.45 -6.22
N GLN A 94 -22.46 -22.48 -5.32
CA GLN A 94 -23.81 -22.96 -5.61
C GLN A 94 -24.52 -22.13 -6.69
N ALA A 95 -24.46 -20.80 -6.60
CA ALA A 95 -25.10 -19.91 -7.57
C ALA A 95 -24.49 -20.05 -8.98
N LEU A 96 -23.19 -20.32 -9.06
CA LEU A 96 -22.47 -20.56 -10.33
C LEU A 96 -22.59 -21.99 -10.82
N GLN A 97 -23.15 -22.91 -10.02
CA GLN A 97 -23.20 -24.36 -10.29
C GLN A 97 -21.83 -24.92 -10.68
N THR A 98 -20.76 -24.41 -10.04
CA THR A 98 -19.38 -24.78 -10.37
C THR A 98 -18.86 -25.88 -9.44
N PRO A 99 -18.07 -26.82 -9.95
CA PRO A 99 -17.33 -27.77 -9.09
C PRO A 99 -16.11 -27.11 -8.42
N ALA A 100 -15.74 -25.88 -8.81
CA ALA A 100 -14.61 -25.16 -8.22
C ALA A 100 -14.92 -24.72 -6.79
N ARG A 101 -13.92 -24.84 -5.91
CA ARG A 101 -13.94 -24.25 -4.57
C ARG A 101 -13.40 -22.82 -4.65
N ILE A 102 -14.18 -21.85 -4.18
CA ILE A 102 -13.86 -20.43 -4.31
C ILE A 102 -13.52 -19.87 -2.94
N TYR A 103 -12.30 -19.40 -2.79
CA TYR A 103 -11.83 -18.74 -1.57
C TYR A 103 -11.55 -17.26 -1.82
N TYR A 104 -11.76 -16.43 -0.80
CA TYR A 104 -11.38 -15.02 -0.84
C TYR A 104 -10.69 -14.59 0.45
N LYS A 105 -9.53 -13.94 0.29
CA LYS A 105 -8.75 -13.34 1.37
C LYS A 105 -9.32 -11.95 1.66
N TYR A 106 -9.96 -11.77 2.80
CA TYR A 106 -10.75 -10.58 3.09
C TYR A 106 -9.93 -9.50 3.80
N GLU A 107 -9.20 -8.70 3.01
CA GLU A 107 -8.41 -7.54 3.48
C GLU A 107 -9.26 -6.34 3.93
N GLY A 108 -10.59 -6.44 3.89
CA GLY A 108 -11.51 -5.39 4.33
C GLY A 108 -11.63 -5.24 5.85
N VAL A 109 -11.00 -6.11 6.64
CA VAL A 109 -11.07 -6.11 8.12
C VAL A 109 -10.23 -5.03 8.79
N SER A 110 -9.32 -4.39 8.06
CA SER A 110 -8.52 -3.31 8.64
C SER A 110 -9.41 -2.10 9.01
N PRO A 111 -9.01 -1.25 9.97
CA PRO A 111 -9.84 -0.10 10.35
C PRO A 111 -10.10 0.88 9.19
N ALA A 112 -9.20 0.95 8.20
CA ALA A 112 -9.39 1.74 6.98
C ALA A 112 -10.22 1.02 5.89
N GLY A 113 -10.54 -0.27 6.07
CA GLY A 113 -11.38 -1.08 5.19
C GLY A 113 -10.70 -1.49 3.88
N SER A 114 -9.39 -1.74 3.88
CA SER A 114 -8.65 -2.26 2.71
C SER A 114 -7.28 -2.83 3.09
N HIS A 115 -6.52 -3.31 2.10
CA HIS A 115 -5.13 -3.78 2.26
C HIS A 115 -4.11 -2.64 2.45
N LYS A 116 -4.49 -1.38 2.19
CA LYS A 116 -3.54 -0.26 2.18
C LYS A 116 -2.83 0.01 3.52
N PRO A 117 -3.41 -0.25 4.71
CA PRO A 117 -2.70 -0.14 5.98
C PRO A 117 -1.43 -0.98 6.08
N ASN A 118 -1.32 -2.10 5.34
CA ASN A 118 -0.12 -2.95 5.36
C ASN A 118 1.13 -2.10 5.00
N THR A 119 1.13 -1.44 3.84
CA THR A 119 2.26 -0.55 3.48
C THR A 119 2.24 0.79 4.21
N ALA A 120 1.06 1.34 4.54
CA ALA A 120 0.98 2.66 5.20
C ALA A 120 1.67 2.65 6.58
N VAL A 121 1.47 1.59 7.35
CA VAL A 121 2.10 1.41 8.67
C VAL A 121 3.61 1.28 8.53
N ALA A 122 4.09 0.49 7.57
CA ALA A 122 5.52 0.36 7.31
C ALA A 122 6.15 1.71 6.91
N GLN A 123 5.54 2.42 5.97
CA GLN A 123 6.06 3.72 5.52
C GLN A 123 6.02 4.77 6.64
N ALA A 124 4.97 4.82 7.45
CA ALA A 124 4.92 5.71 8.61
C ALA A 124 5.98 5.35 9.67
N PHE A 125 6.16 4.05 9.97
CA PHE A 125 7.19 3.59 10.89
C PHE A 125 8.60 3.99 10.43
N TYR A 126 8.99 3.71 9.19
CA TYR A 126 10.33 4.06 8.71
C TYR A 126 10.56 5.57 8.64
N ASN A 127 9.50 6.36 8.39
CA ASN A 127 9.58 7.81 8.50
C ASN A 127 9.76 8.27 9.95
N LYS A 128 9.10 7.62 10.92
CA LYS A 128 9.27 7.90 12.35
C LYS A 128 10.73 7.70 12.76
N GLU A 129 11.28 6.55 12.41
CA GLU A 129 12.66 6.16 12.75
C GLU A 129 13.69 7.09 12.09
N ALA A 130 13.41 7.54 10.86
CA ALA A 130 14.24 8.53 10.17
C ALA A 130 14.10 9.97 10.73
N GLY A 131 13.23 10.20 11.71
CA GLY A 131 12.99 11.51 12.32
C GLY A 131 12.11 12.46 11.49
N THR A 132 11.49 11.98 10.40
CA THR A 132 10.55 12.73 9.57
C THR A 132 9.41 13.28 10.42
N LYS A 133 9.08 14.56 10.26
CA LYS A 133 8.02 15.23 11.05
C LYS A 133 6.65 15.16 10.41
N ARG A 134 6.60 15.07 9.07
CA ARG A 134 5.36 15.06 8.32
C ARG A 134 5.51 14.25 7.03
N ILE A 135 4.44 13.58 6.63
CA ILE A 135 4.31 12.91 5.33
C ILE A 135 3.29 13.67 4.49
N ALA A 136 3.63 13.96 3.24
CA ALA A 136 2.71 14.44 2.22
C ALA A 136 2.37 13.30 1.25
N SER A 137 1.12 13.21 0.83
CA SER A 137 0.68 12.20 -0.13
C SER A 137 -0.58 12.63 -0.88
N GLU A 138 -0.93 11.91 -1.94
CA GLU A 138 -2.13 12.10 -2.72
C GLU A 138 -3.28 11.21 -2.25
N THR A 139 -4.51 11.52 -2.63
CA THR A 139 -5.55 10.51 -2.70
C THR A 139 -6.65 10.85 -3.71
N GLY A 140 -7.18 9.82 -4.38
CA GLY A 140 -8.38 9.94 -5.20
C GLY A 140 -9.64 9.81 -4.34
N ALA A 141 -10.22 8.61 -4.32
CA ALA A 141 -11.43 8.33 -3.54
C ALA A 141 -11.23 8.28 -2.01
N GLY A 142 -9.98 8.27 -1.52
CA GLY A 142 -9.66 8.43 -0.10
C GLY A 142 -9.18 7.17 0.64
N GLN A 143 -9.14 5.98 0.01
CA GLN A 143 -8.69 4.75 0.68
C GLN A 143 -7.21 4.83 1.10
N TRP A 144 -6.36 5.40 0.25
CA TRP A 144 -4.94 5.54 0.55
C TRP A 144 -4.69 6.58 1.65
N GLY A 145 -5.28 7.78 1.51
CA GLY A 145 -5.17 8.80 2.54
C GLY A 145 -5.77 8.35 3.89
N SER A 146 -6.85 7.54 3.90
CA SER A 146 -7.38 6.94 5.14
C SER A 146 -6.36 6.01 5.81
N ALA A 147 -5.70 5.14 5.05
CA ALA A 147 -4.68 4.25 5.59
C ALA A 147 -3.47 5.01 6.13
N LEU A 148 -3.00 6.02 5.37
CA LEU A 148 -1.81 6.80 5.73
C LEU A 148 -2.06 7.73 6.92
N SER A 149 -3.21 8.41 6.97
CA SER A 149 -3.59 9.26 8.11
C SER A 149 -3.64 8.46 9.42
N MET A 150 -4.28 7.30 9.40
CA MET A 150 -4.32 6.38 10.54
C MET A 150 -2.91 5.93 10.97
N ALA A 151 -2.08 5.49 10.01
CA ALA A 151 -0.71 5.06 10.30
C ALA A 151 0.16 6.21 10.88
N CYS A 152 0.07 7.40 10.30
CA CYS A 152 0.77 8.59 10.80
C CYS A 152 0.34 8.94 12.22
N SER A 153 -0.95 8.84 12.53
CA SER A 153 -1.50 9.06 13.87
C SER A 153 -0.90 8.10 14.90
N PHE A 154 -0.81 6.80 14.58
CA PHE A 154 -0.23 5.79 15.48
C PHE A 154 1.25 6.02 15.80
N PHE A 155 2.01 6.62 14.88
CA PHE A 155 3.43 6.92 15.09
C PHE A 155 3.72 8.39 15.47
N GLY A 156 2.68 9.21 15.62
CA GLY A 156 2.82 10.63 15.96
C GLY A 156 3.56 11.45 14.90
N ILE A 157 3.27 11.19 13.62
CA ILE A 157 3.80 11.94 12.46
C ILE A 157 2.66 12.79 11.88
N GLY A 158 2.96 14.01 11.45
CA GLY A 158 1.98 14.83 10.73
C GLY A 158 1.62 14.22 9.37
N CYS A 159 0.36 14.34 8.94
CA CYS A 159 -0.08 13.83 7.65
C CYS A 159 -0.77 14.95 6.85
N GLN A 160 -0.30 15.20 5.62
CA GLN A 160 -0.91 16.12 4.68
C GLN A 160 -1.33 15.36 3.43
N ILE A 161 -2.62 15.42 3.09
CA ILE A 161 -3.21 14.68 1.97
C ILE A 161 -3.76 15.66 0.94
N PHE A 162 -3.23 15.60 -0.28
CA PHE A 162 -3.82 16.23 -1.45
C PHE A 162 -4.90 15.32 -2.03
N MET A 163 -6.17 15.62 -1.76
CA MET A 163 -7.30 14.85 -2.25
C MET A 163 -7.85 15.46 -3.53
N VAL A 164 -8.05 14.65 -4.58
CA VAL A 164 -8.65 15.11 -5.85
C VAL A 164 -9.95 15.88 -5.57
N ARG A 165 -10.06 17.13 -6.04
CA ARG A 165 -11.15 18.07 -5.69
C ARG A 165 -12.54 17.48 -5.87
N ALA A 166 -12.83 16.88 -7.03
CA ALA A 166 -14.12 16.20 -7.23
C ALA A 166 -14.41 15.12 -6.18
N SER A 167 -13.39 14.33 -5.78
CA SER A 167 -13.56 13.32 -4.73
C SER A 167 -13.65 13.94 -3.33
N TYR A 168 -12.92 15.03 -3.06
CA TYR A 168 -13.00 15.78 -1.81
C TYR A 168 -14.44 16.25 -1.53
N GLU A 169 -15.13 16.73 -2.57
CA GLU A 169 -16.50 17.23 -2.49
C GLU A 169 -17.54 16.10 -2.47
N GLN A 170 -17.40 15.10 -3.34
CA GLN A 170 -18.40 14.04 -3.51
C GLN A 170 -18.28 12.90 -2.49
N LYS A 171 -17.11 12.73 -1.85
CA LYS A 171 -16.82 11.60 -0.94
C LYS A 171 -16.34 12.10 0.43
N PRO A 172 -17.13 12.93 1.13
CA PRO A 172 -16.70 13.60 2.36
C PRO A 172 -16.39 12.62 3.50
N TYR A 173 -16.96 11.42 3.53
CA TYR A 173 -16.75 10.49 4.65
C TYR A 173 -15.32 9.98 4.75
N ARG A 174 -14.63 9.85 3.61
CA ARG A 174 -13.20 9.50 3.61
C ARG A 174 -12.35 10.69 4.05
N ARG A 175 -12.74 11.92 3.71
CA ARG A 175 -12.13 13.14 4.25
C ARG A 175 -12.28 13.20 5.76
N ILE A 176 -13.50 13.06 6.27
CA ILE A 176 -13.81 13.08 7.71
C ILE A 176 -13.01 12.00 8.45
N PHE A 177 -12.88 10.79 7.87
CA PHE A 177 -12.02 9.75 8.44
C PHE A 177 -10.57 10.22 8.58
N MET A 178 -9.99 10.79 7.52
CA MET A 178 -8.62 11.29 7.54
C MET A 178 -8.42 12.41 8.56
N GLU A 179 -9.35 13.37 8.61
CA GLU A 179 -9.34 14.50 9.56
C GLU A 179 -9.50 14.03 11.01
N THR A 180 -10.28 12.96 11.25
CA THR A 180 -10.43 12.34 12.58
C THR A 180 -9.11 11.76 13.10
N PHE A 181 -8.25 11.26 12.20
CA PHE A 181 -6.88 10.83 12.54
C PHE A 181 -5.86 11.97 12.53
N GLY A 182 -6.31 13.22 12.40
CA GLY A 182 -5.47 14.42 12.48
C GLY A 182 -4.73 14.78 11.19
N ALA A 183 -5.13 14.22 10.04
CA ALA A 183 -4.55 14.63 8.76
C ALA A 183 -5.13 15.96 8.27
N GLU A 184 -4.28 16.78 7.69
CA GLU A 184 -4.68 17.95 6.90
C GLU A 184 -5.08 17.48 5.50
N VAL A 185 -6.34 17.69 5.10
CA VAL A 185 -6.82 17.27 3.77
C VAL A 185 -7.07 18.49 2.90
N ILE A 186 -6.28 18.62 1.82
CA ILE A 186 -6.29 19.75 0.90
C ILE A 186 -6.93 19.33 -0.43
N PRO A 187 -7.93 20.04 -0.96
CA PRO A 187 -8.47 19.75 -2.29
C PRO A 187 -7.45 20.13 -3.39
N SER A 188 -7.09 19.16 -4.22
CA SER A 188 -6.17 19.28 -5.35
C SER A 188 -6.92 19.47 -6.68
N PRO A 189 -6.57 20.44 -7.55
CA PRO A 189 -5.42 21.34 -7.45
C PRO A 189 -5.60 22.38 -6.34
N SER A 190 -4.54 22.67 -5.59
CA SER A 190 -4.57 23.65 -4.49
C SER A 190 -3.78 24.93 -4.83
N PRO A 191 -4.09 26.07 -4.19
CA PRO A 191 -3.28 27.28 -4.33
C PRO A 191 -2.00 27.24 -3.46
N THR A 192 -1.77 26.18 -2.68
CA THR A 192 -0.65 26.10 -1.72
C THR A 192 0.64 25.57 -2.33
N THR A 193 0.60 25.13 -3.59
CA THR A 193 1.77 24.67 -4.36
C THR A 193 1.84 25.39 -5.70
N ARG A 194 3.03 25.45 -6.31
CA ARG A 194 3.18 25.97 -7.67
C ARG A 194 2.47 25.07 -8.67
N ALA A 195 2.60 23.75 -8.55
CA ALA A 195 1.92 22.79 -9.41
C ALA A 195 0.40 23.03 -9.44
N GLY A 196 -0.25 23.12 -8.27
CA GLY A 196 -1.67 23.39 -8.16
C GLY A 196 -2.04 24.80 -8.64
N LYS A 197 -1.26 25.82 -8.27
CA LYS A 197 -1.50 27.22 -8.69
C LYS A 197 -1.46 27.39 -10.21
N THR A 198 -0.47 26.82 -10.89
CA THR A 198 -0.37 26.87 -12.36
C THR A 198 -1.58 26.24 -13.04
N ILE A 199 -2.12 25.15 -12.50
CA ILE A 199 -3.33 24.51 -13.04
C ILE A 199 -4.55 25.38 -12.80
N LEU A 200 -4.70 25.98 -11.62
CA LEU A 200 -5.83 26.86 -11.30
C LEU A 200 -5.81 28.15 -12.13
N GLU A 201 -4.63 28.67 -12.47
CA GLU A 201 -4.49 29.83 -13.37
C GLU A 201 -4.95 29.52 -14.79
N ALA A 202 -4.63 28.32 -15.31
CA ALA A 202 -5.04 27.89 -16.64
C ALA A 202 -6.51 27.39 -16.69
N HIS A 203 -6.95 26.72 -15.62
CA HIS A 203 -8.23 26.05 -15.50
C HIS A 203 -8.82 26.26 -14.10
N PRO A 204 -9.44 27.42 -13.82
CA PRO A 204 -9.99 27.75 -12.50
C PRO A 204 -11.01 26.74 -11.99
N ASP A 205 -11.80 26.14 -12.89
CA ASP A 205 -12.84 25.15 -12.58
C ASP A 205 -12.32 23.70 -12.56
N SER A 206 -11.00 23.50 -12.53
CA SER A 206 -10.41 22.16 -12.55
C SER A 206 -10.88 21.32 -11.36
N THR A 207 -11.53 20.20 -11.66
CA THR A 207 -11.98 19.21 -10.67
C THR A 207 -10.83 18.31 -10.17
N GLY A 208 -9.62 18.52 -10.66
CA GLY A 208 -8.42 17.78 -10.31
C GLY A 208 -8.32 16.38 -10.90
N SER A 209 -7.16 15.78 -10.72
CA SER A 209 -6.84 14.40 -11.09
C SER A 209 -5.81 13.84 -10.12
N LEU A 210 -5.65 12.51 -10.11
CA LEU A 210 -4.65 11.87 -9.26
C LEU A 210 -3.23 12.35 -9.59
N GLY A 211 -2.92 12.54 -10.88
CA GLY A 211 -1.60 13.03 -11.31
C GLY A 211 -1.28 14.43 -10.76
N ILE A 212 -2.28 15.31 -10.72
CA ILE A 212 -2.13 16.66 -10.13
C ILE A 212 -1.83 16.55 -8.64
N ALA A 213 -2.61 15.76 -7.90
CA ALA A 213 -2.42 15.57 -6.47
C ALA A 213 -1.04 14.97 -6.13
N ILE A 214 -0.55 14.05 -6.97
CA ILE A 214 0.82 13.51 -6.88
C ILE A 214 1.84 14.63 -7.07
N SER A 215 1.69 15.46 -8.10
CA SER A 215 2.61 16.58 -8.36
C SER A 215 2.68 17.55 -7.17
N GLU A 216 1.54 17.87 -6.54
CA GLU A 216 1.51 18.73 -5.36
C GLU A 216 2.20 18.09 -4.14
N ALA A 217 1.90 16.82 -3.85
CA ALA A 217 2.50 16.09 -2.75
C ALA A 217 4.03 15.92 -2.91
N VAL A 218 4.47 15.61 -4.13
CA VAL A 218 5.89 15.50 -4.48
C VAL A 218 6.58 16.85 -4.41
N GLU A 219 5.95 17.93 -4.88
CA GLU A 219 6.50 19.29 -4.76
C GLU A 219 6.76 19.63 -3.29
N VAL A 220 5.75 19.47 -2.42
CA VAL A 220 5.90 19.74 -0.98
C VAL A 220 7.04 18.94 -0.38
N ALA A 221 7.12 17.64 -0.65
CA ALA A 221 8.20 16.79 -0.12
C ALA A 221 9.58 17.26 -0.63
N ALA A 222 9.73 17.43 -1.94
CA ALA A 222 10.99 17.77 -2.58
C ALA A 222 11.53 19.16 -2.17
N THR A 223 10.65 20.13 -1.91
CA THR A 223 11.06 21.49 -1.52
C THR A 223 11.17 21.70 -0.01
N SER A 224 10.88 20.68 0.80
CA SER A 224 10.85 20.79 2.26
C SER A 224 12.21 20.74 2.95
N ASN A 225 13.30 20.56 2.19
CA ASN A 225 14.64 20.29 2.72
C ASN A 225 14.66 19.10 3.72
N GLY A 226 13.86 18.07 3.44
CA GLY A 226 13.79 16.85 4.24
C GLY A 226 12.81 16.89 5.43
N ALA A 227 12.16 18.04 5.70
CA ALA A 227 11.17 18.15 6.76
C ALA A 227 9.89 17.34 6.47
N VAL A 228 9.55 17.17 5.19
CA VAL A 228 8.39 16.41 4.71
C VAL A 228 8.87 15.33 3.75
N LYS A 229 8.34 14.11 3.91
CA LYS A 229 8.58 13.00 2.97
C LYS A 229 7.30 12.67 2.21
N TYR A 230 7.48 12.08 1.03
CA TYR A 230 6.40 11.56 0.22
C TYR A 230 6.13 10.10 0.58
N SER A 231 4.87 9.68 0.47
CA SER A 231 4.46 8.29 0.63
C SER A 231 3.53 7.91 -0.52
N LEU A 232 3.68 6.70 -1.04
CA LEU A 232 2.91 6.21 -2.18
C LEU A 232 2.23 4.87 -1.85
N GLY A 233 0.96 4.72 -2.25
CA GLY A 233 0.13 3.57 -1.87
C GLY A 233 0.18 2.36 -2.82
N SER A 234 0.99 2.39 -3.88
CA SER A 234 1.06 1.30 -4.87
C SER A 234 2.37 1.34 -5.68
N VAL A 235 2.50 0.40 -6.63
CA VAL A 235 3.50 0.29 -7.71
C VAL A 235 4.96 0.04 -7.31
N LEU A 236 5.48 0.73 -6.29
CA LEU A 236 6.88 0.61 -5.87
C LEU A 236 7.18 -0.76 -5.24
N ASN A 237 8.44 -1.22 -5.37
CA ASN A 237 8.82 -2.57 -4.92
C ASN A 237 8.58 -2.74 -3.41
N HIS A 238 8.95 -1.75 -2.59
CA HIS A 238 8.69 -1.80 -1.15
C HIS A 238 7.19 -1.84 -0.83
N VAL A 239 6.35 -1.22 -1.66
CA VAL A 239 4.89 -1.30 -1.48
C VAL A 239 4.38 -2.70 -1.74
N LEU A 240 4.86 -3.35 -2.80
CA LEU A 240 4.49 -4.72 -3.15
C LEU A 240 5.02 -5.72 -2.10
N LEU A 241 6.27 -5.52 -1.64
CA LEU A 241 6.90 -6.22 -0.53
C LEU A 241 6.04 -6.18 0.74
N HIS A 242 5.66 -4.98 1.20
CA HIS A 242 4.87 -4.83 2.43
C HIS A 242 3.52 -5.55 2.36
N GLN A 243 2.97 -5.72 1.16
CA GLN A 243 1.69 -6.38 0.93
C GLN A 243 1.78 -7.90 0.92
N THR A 244 2.98 -8.51 0.89
CA THR A 244 3.10 -9.97 0.81
C THR A 244 2.62 -10.69 2.06
N VAL A 245 2.41 -9.99 3.18
CA VAL A 245 1.71 -10.54 4.36
C VAL A 245 0.36 -11.16 3.99
N ILE A 246 -0.30 -10.65 2.94
CA ILE A 246 -1.57 -11.17 2.43
C ILE A 246 -1.40 -12.61 1.94
N GLY A 247 -0.47 -12.83 1.01
CA GLY A 247 -0.22 -14.14 0.42
C GLY A 247 0.40 -15.12 1.40
N LEU A 248 1.31 -14.65 2.27
CA LEU A 248 1.94 -15.49 3.30
C LEU A 248 0.90 -16.04 4.28
N GLU A 249 -0.02 -15.21 4.76
CA GLU A 249 -1.14 -15.68 5.59
C GLU A 249 -2.09 -16.59 4.81
N ALA A 250 -2.39 -16.24 3.55
CA ALA A 250 -3.28 -17.03 2.71
C ALA A 250 -2.75 -18.46 2.48
N LYS A 251 -1.43 -18.64 2.28
CA LYS A 251 -0.81 -19.97 2.17
C LYS A 251 -1.08 -20.83 3.40
N GLU A 252 -0.89 -20.26 4.60
CA GLU A 252 -1.16 -20.98 5.86
C GLU A 252 -2.64 -21.27 6.05
N GLN A 253 -3.53 -20.35 5.66
CA GLN A 253 -4.97 -20.54 5.76
C GLN A 253 -5.53 -21.55 4.75
N MET A 254 -4.93 -21.65 3.55
CA MET A 254 -5.27 -22.70 2.58
C MET A 254 -4.95 -24.08 3.16
N LYS A 255 -3.80 -24.25 3.82
CA LYS A 255 -3.46 -25.49 4.54
C LYS A 255 -4.50 -25.82 5.63
N LEU A 256 -4.98 -24.82 6.37
CA LEU A 256 -6.06 -25.00 7.36
C LEU A 256 -7.39 -25.44 6.71
N ALA A 257 -7.64 -25.01 5.47
CA ALA A 257 -8.79 -25.44 4.68
C ALA A 257 -8.63 -26.84 4.07
N GLY A 258 -7.49 -27.51 4.28
CA GLY A 258 -7.17 -28.79 3.64
C GLY A 258 -6.81 -28.65 2.16
N GLU A 259 -6.40 -27.45 1.74
CA GLU A 259 -6.01 -27.13 0.37
C GLU A 259 -4.48 -26.94 0.31
N SER A 260 -3.80 -27.62 -0.62
CA SER A 260 -2.34 -27.54 -0.73
C SER A 260 -1.85 -26.57 -1.81
N ASP A 261 -2.62 -26.37 -2.89
CA ASP A 261 -2.21 -25.49 -4.00
C ASP A 261 -3.45 -24.89 -4.70
N PRO A 262 -3.70 -23.57 -4.61
CA PRO A 262 -4.73 -22.94 -5.42
C PRO A 262 -4.35 -23.02 -6.91
N HIS A 263 -5.21 -23.65 -7.70
CA HIS A 263 -5.02 -23.72 -9.16
C HIS A 263 -4.96 -22.33 -9.82
N VAL A 264 -5.74 -21.38 -9.33
CA VAL A 264 -5.85 -20.03 -9.87
C VAL A 264 -5.87 -19.01 -8.74
N VAL A 265 -5.01 -17.99 -8.83
CA VAL A 265 -5.00 -16.83 -7.95
C VAL A 265 -5.43 -15.60 -8.76
N ILE A 266 -6.47 -14.91 -8.30
CA ILE A 266 -7.07 -13.77 -9.02
C ILE A 266 -7.13 -12.57 -8.07
N GLY A 267 -6.89 -11.37 -8.59
CA GLY A 267 -7.09 -10.13 -7.86
C GLY A 267 -7.31 -8.95 -8.79
N CYS A 268 -7.85 -7.85 -8.25
CA CYS A 268 -8.00 -6.62 -9.00
C CYS A 268 -6.68 -5.87 -9.11
N VAL A 269 -6.49 -5.16 -10.24
CA VAL A 269 -5.28 -4.40 -10.52
C VAL A 269 -5.64 -2.93 -10.69
N GLY A 270 -5.47 -2.16 -9.60
CA GLY A 270 -5.33 -0.71 -9.68
C GLY A 270 -3.89 -0.39 -10.09
N GLY A 271 -3.03 -0.07 -9.11
CA GLY A 271 -1.57 -0.08 -9.30
C GLY A 271 -0.91 -1.42 -8.93
N GLY A 272 -1.68 -2.51 -8.85
CA GLY A 272 -1.18 -3.88 -8.66
C GLY A 272 -0.84 -4.35 -7.25
N SER A 273 -0.73 -3.48 -6.24
CA SER A 273 -0.18 -3.85 -4.92
C SER A 273 -0.97 -4.92 -4.15
N SER A 274 -2.31 -4.93 -4.22
CA SER A 274 -3.14 -5.97 -3.60
C SER A 274 -2.95 -7.33 -4.26
N TYR A 275 -2.92 -7.35 -5.59
CA TYR A 275 -2.76 -8.57 -6.36
C TYR A 275 -1.36 -9.15 -6.16
N ALA A 276 -0.32 -8.32 -6.27
CA ALA A 276 1.06 -8.71 -5.99
C ALA A 276 1.22 -9.26 -4.56
N GLY A 277 0.68 -8.55 -3.56
CA GLY A 277 0.74 -9.00 -2.16
C GLY A 277 0.09 -10.36 -1.92
N LEU A 278 -0.99 -10.67 -2.63
CA LEU A 278 -1.60 -11.99 -2.60
C LEU A 278 -0.77 -13.01 -3.40
N ALA A 279 -0.42 -12.70 -4.64
CA ALA A 279 0.06 -13.66 -5.63
C ALA A 279 1.56 -13.96 -5.55
N TYR A 280 2.41 -13.00 -5.19
CA TYR A 280 3.87 -13.18 -5.19
C TYR A 280 4.33 -14.37 -4.33
N PRO A 281 3.82 -14.56 -3.09
CA PRO A 281 4.16 -15.74 -2.29
C PRO A 281 3.73 -17.08 -2.90
N PHE A 282 2.75 -17.12 -3.81
CA PHE A 282 2.35 -18.34 -4.52
C PHE A 282 3.14 -18.54 -5.82
N ILE A 283 3.49 -17.46 -6.52
CA ILE A 283 4.28 -17.52 -7.75
C ILE A 283 5.67 -18.07 -7.50
N ALA A 284 6.29 -17.72 -6.37
CA ALA A 284 7.64 -18.18 -6.03
C ALA A 284 7.76 -19.70 -5.78
N ASP A 285 6.65 -20.39 -5.52
CA ASP A 285 6.64 -21.86 -5.36
C ASP A 285 6.58 -22.60 -6.72
N ARG A 286 6.54 -21.87 -7.84
CA ARG A 286 6.33 -22.42 -9.20
C ARG A 286 7.55 -22.19 -10.10
#